data_AF-A0A848IZW6-F1
#
_entry.id   AF-A0A848IZW6-F1
#
_cell.length_a   1.000
_cell.length_b   1.000
_cell.length_c   1.000
_cell.angle_alpha   90.00
_cell.angle_beta   90.00
_cell.angle_gamma   90.00
#
_symmetry.space_group_name_H-M   'P 1'
#
loop_
_entity.id
_entity.type
_entity.pdbx_description
1 polymer ?
#
loop_
_entity_poly.entity_id
_entity_poly.type
_entity_poly.pdbx_seq_one_letter_code
_entity_poly.pdbx_strand_id
1 'polypeptide(L)'
;MKKIYFLLSLLIAGLTSCEKEETITTYTLTTQINGSGSVSVQQMNVMAGDTIVITATPDQGKYFNGWTGDTTSYENPVSIVMNSDKNLTANFVDETEIIQLADNGVTLYCLPIAETGKKYPYNGEMYEIVDSARLYYLAYYGHDVTKVITTNITNMNSLFKDRNFFNQDISTWDVSNVTDMELMFYRATYFNKDISNWDVSKVTNMGSMFHWAQNFNQDISKWDVSNVTDMSVMFGRAEAFNQNISGWNVSKVTDMFTMFGYAVKFNQNLSSWDVDQVSLCLLFATYTPSWTLPKPRLSCTQ
;
A
#
# COMPACT_ATOMS: atom_id res chain seq x y z
N MET A 1 -18.42 95.10 -9.06
CA MET A 1 -16.94 95.19 -9.00
C MET A 1 -16.34 94.03 -9.78
N LYS A 2 -15.41 94.32 -10.72
CA LYS A 2 -14.44 93.47 -11.46
C LYS A 2 -14.97 92.21 -12.19
N LYS A 3 -15.05 92.21 -13.54
CA LYS A 3 -14.02 91.97 -14.60
C LYS A 3 -13.65 90.47 -14.78
N ILE A 4 -14.11 89.80 -15.86
CA ILE A 4 -13.41 89.43 -17.15
C ILE A 4 -12.31 88.33 -16.91
N TYR A 5 -12.26 87.13 -17.55
CA TYR A 5 -11.82 86.86 -18.94
C TYR A 5 -12.26 85.51 -19.56
N PHE A 6 -12.30 85.60 -20.88
CA PHE A 6 -12.59 84.72 -22.03
C PHE A 6 -11.48 83.71 -22.41
N LEU A 7 -11.76 82.92 -23.48
CA LEU A 7 -10.84 82.24 -24.45
C LEU A 7 -10.22 80.89 -23.97
N LEU A 8 -10.07 79.82 -24.76
CA LEU A 8 -10.26 79.53 -26.18
C LEU A 8 -10.21 77.99 -26.41
N SER A 9 -10.88 77.54 -27.47
CA SER A 9 -10.94 76.22 -28.12
C SER A 9 -9.68 75.31 -28.08
N LEU A 10 -9.87 73.99 -28.20
CA LEU A 10 -9.15 73.20 -29.22
C LEU A 10 -9.78 71.80 -29.49
N LEU A 11 -9.94 71.52 -30.78
CA LEU A 11 -9.95 70.22 -31.48
C LEU A 11 -10.74 69.03 -30.89
N ILE A 12 -11.87 68.71 -31.53
CA ILE A 12 -12.47 67.37 -31.48
C ILE A 12 -11.64 66.47 -32.39
N ALA A 13 -10.69 65.73 -31.82
CA ALA A 13 -10.07 64.59 -32.46
C ALA A 13 -11.06 63.41 -32.44
N GLY A 14 -11.24 62.75 -33.58
CA GLY A 14 -12.09 61.57 -33.70
C GLY A 14 -11.65 60.48 -32.72
N LEU A 15 -12.55 60.13 -31.80
CA LEU A 15 -12.43 58.93 -30.98
C LEU A 15 -12.86 57.74 -31.86
N THR A 16 -11.91 57.15 -32.58
CA THR A 16 -12.02 55.74 -32.93
C THR A 16 -11.85 54.94 -31.65
N SER A 17 -12.95 54.52 -31.05
CA SER A 17 -12.92 53.52 -29.98
C SER A 17 -12.41 52.21 -30.56
N CYS A 18 -11.18 51.86 -30.20
CA CYS A 18 -10.67 50.50 -30.38
C CYS A 18 -11.35 49.63 -29.32
N GLU A 19 -12.52 49.07 -29.64
CA GLU A 19 -13.08 47.97 -28.86
C GLU A 19 -12.19 46.76 -29.14
N LYS A 20 -11.29 46.47 -28.19
CA LYS A 20 -10.56 45.20 -28.18
C LYS A 20 -11.61 44.14 -27.87
N GLU A 21 -12.00 43.34 -28.86
CA GLU A 21 -12.82 42.15 -28.62
C GLU A 21 -12.07 41.25 -27.63
N GLU A 22 -12.49 41.26 -26.37
CA GLU A 22 -12.09 40.23 -25.41
C GLU A 22 -12.72 38.92 -25.87
N THR A 23 -11.89 38.03 -26.40
CA THR A 23 -12.30 36.69 -26.78
C THR A 23 -12.54 35.89 -25.51
N ILE A 24 -13.81 35.78 -25.09
CA ILE A 24 -14.20 34.91 -23.99
C ILE A 24 -14.00 33.47 -24.44
N THR A 25 -12.94 32.83 -23.94
CA THR A 25 -12.72 31.41 -24.16
C THR A 25 -13.57 30.63 -23.16
N THR A 26 -14.40 29.74 -23.66
CA THR A 26 -15.22 28.83 -22.86
C THR A 26 -14.82 27.40 -23.17
N TYR A 27 -14.98 26.52 -22.19
CA TYR A 27 -14.71 25.10 -22.34
C TYR A 27 -15.93 24.31 -21.86
N THR A 28 -16.14 23.14 -22.46
CA THR A 28 -17.25 22.26 -22.12
C THR A 28 -16.81 21.27 -21.05
N LEU A 29 -17.62 21.12 -20.00
CA LEU A 29 -17.54 19.99 -19.09
C LEU A 29 -18.60 18.97 -19.46
N THR A 30 -18.18 17.74 -19.77
CA THR A 30 -19.03 16.58 -19.90
C THR A 30 -18.87 15.69 -18.68
N THR A 31 -19.97 15.25 -18.09
CA THR A 31 -19.97 14.27 -17.01
C THR A 31 -20.68 12.99 -17.45
N GLN A 32 -20.12 11.86 -17.06
CA GLN A 32 -20.66 10.53 -17.28
C GLN A 32 -20.80 9.80 -15.94
N ILE A 33 -21.68 8.81 -15.91
CA ILE A 33 -21.92 7.97 -14.74
C ILE A 33 -21.67 6.53 -15.16
N ASN A 34 -20.82 5.85 -14.41
CA ASN A 34 -20.62 4.41 -14.48
C ASN A 34 -21.15 3.81 -13.17
N GLY A 35 -22.15 2.93 -13.26
CA GLY A 35 -22.92 2.44 -12.11
C GLY A 35 -24.19 3.27 -11.86
N SER A 36 -24.58 3.42 -10.59
CA SER A 36 -25.83 4.10 -10.19
C SER A 36 -25.55 5.20 -9.17
N GLY A 37 -25.95 6.42 -9.51
CA GLY A 37 -25.74 7.63 -8.73
C GLY A 37 -26.07 8.87 -9.55
N SER A 38 -25.61 10.02 -9.10
CA SER A 38 -25.77 11.29 -9.81
C SER A 38 -24.52 12.15 -9.72
N VAL A 39 -24.38 13.09 -10.65
CA VAL A 39 -23.32 14.11 -10.65
C VAL A 39 -23.98 15.49 -10.65
N SER A 40 -23.51 16.36 -9.76
CA SER A 40 -23.92 17.76 -9.69
C SER A 40 -22.71 18.67 -9.89
N VAL A 41 -22.90 19.74 -10.67
CA VAL A 41 -21.88 20.74 -10.98
C VAL A 41 -22.35 22.07 -10.42
N GLN A 42 -21.53 22.74 -9.61
CA GLN A 42 -21.95 23.96 -8.91
C GLN A 42 -22.22 25.16 -9.85
N GLN A 43 -21.68 25.14 -11.08
CA GLN A 43 -21.79 26.24 -12.03
C GLN A 43 -22.01 25.71 -13.45
N MET A 44 -23.02 26.24 -14.16
CA MET A 44 -23.32 25.82 -15.54
C MET A 44 -22.54 26.60 -16.61
N ASN A 45 -22.12 27.84 -16.32
CA ASN A 45 -21.37 28.70 -17.24
C ASN A 45 -19.90 28.73 -16.82
N VAL A 46 -19.04 28.08 -17.60
CA VAL A 46 -17.64 27.84 -17.22
C VAL A 46 -16.71 28.58 -18.16
N MET A 47 -15.94 29.52 -17.63
CA MET A 47 -14.93 30.26 -18.38
C MET A 47 -13.58 29.56 -18.30
N ALA A 48 -12.73 29.82 -19.29
CA ALA A 48 -11.35 29.37 -19.25
C ALA A 48 -10.64 29.88 -17.98
N GLY A 49 -10.05 28.96 -17.22
CA GLY A 49 -9.36 29.22 -15.97
C GLY A 49 -10.20 29.04 -14.71
N ASP A 50 -11.52 28.90 -14.83
CA ASP A 50 -12.39 28.67 -13.67
C ASP A 50 -12.04 27.34 -12.98
N THR A 51 -12.08 27.34 -11.65
CA THR A 51 -12.06 26.11 -10.86
C THR A 51 -13.49 25.73 -10.53
N ILE A 52 -13.94 24.59 -11.03
CA ILE A 52 -15.29 24.08 -10.79
C ILE A 52 -15.25 22.93 -9.78
N VAL A 53 -16.27 22.90 -8.93
CA VAL A 53 -16.49 21.81 -7.96
C VAL A 53 -17.58 20.90 -8.48
N ILE A 54 -17.27 19.62 -8.55
CA ILE A 54 -18.15 18.56 -9.06
C ILE A 54 -18.36 17.54 -7.95
N THR A 55 -19.61 17.24 -7.64
CA THR A 55 -19.99 16.33 -6.57
C THR A 55 -20.68 15.10 -7.16
N ALA A 56 -20.20 13.92 -6.80
CA ALA A 56 -20.88 12.66 -7.07
C ALA A 56 -21.74 12.28 -5.86
N THR A 57 -22.99 11.88 -6.08
CA THR A 57 -23.89 11.41 -5.02
C THR A 57 -24.29 9.98 -5.36
N PRO A 58 -23.82 8.97 -4.59
CA PRO A 58 -24.24 7.59 -4.79
C PRO A 58 -25.73 7.42 -4.54
N ASP A 59 -26.37 6.53 -5.31
CA ASP A 59 -27.72 6.07 -4.97
C ASP A 59 -27.71 5.22 -3.69
N GLN A 60 -28.89 4.97 -3.11
CA GLN A 60 -29.01 4.15 -1.91
C GLN A 60 -28.37 2.76 -2.12
N GLY A 61 -27.43 2.40 -1.23
CA GLY A 61 -26.71 1.11 -1.28
C GLY A 61 -25.51 1.10 -2.22
N LYS A 62 -25.21 2.21 -2.90
CA LYS A 62 -24.03 2.36 -3.74
C LYS A 62 -22.96 3.18 -3.04
N TYR A 63 -21.72 2.99 -3.48
CA TYR A 63 -20.55 3.70 -3.00
C TYR A 63 -19.86 4.40 -4.16
N PHE A 64 -19.46 5.65 -3.95
CA PHE A 64 -18.64 6.37 -4.92
C PHE A 64 -17.25 5.72 -4.99
N ASN A 65 -16.78 5.38 -6.18
CA ASN A 65 -15.51 4.71 -6.45
C ASN A 65 -14.55 5.56 -7.30
N GLY A 66 -14.57 6.88 -7.06
CA GLY A 66 -13.64 7.79 -7.70
C GLY A 66 -14.07 8.28 -9.09
N TRP A 67 -13.41 9.35 -9.48
CA TRP A 67 -13.49 9.99 -10.79
C TRP A 67 -12.47 9.36 -11.73
N THR A 68 -12.83 9.25 -13.01
CA THR A 68 -11.95 8.85 -14.12
C THR A 68 -12.17 9.74 -15.34
N GLY A 69 -11.34 9.63 -16.38
CA GLY A 69 -11.35 10.49 -17.56
C GLY A 69 -10.23 11.53 -17.47
N ASP A 70 -10.55 12.81 -17.64
CA ASP A 70 -9.56 13.90 -17.56
C ASP A 70 -9.06 14.20 -16.15
N THR A 71 -9.61 13.53 -15.13
CA THR A 71 -9.05 13.45 -13.77
C THR A 71 -9.16 12.03 -13.24
N THR A 72 -8.23 11.62 -12.38
CA THR A 72 -8.33 10.38 -11.58
C THR A 72 -8.17 10.73 -10.11
N SER A 73 -9.25 10.60 -9.33
CA SER A 73 -9.27 11.02 -7.93
C SER A 73 -10.35 10.28 -7.14
N TYR A 74 -10.08 9.96 -5.88
CA TYR A 74 -11.09 9.45 -4.94
C TYR A 74 -11.73 10.55 -4.09
N GLU A 75 -11.28 11.80 -4.25
CA GLU A 75 -11.88 12.95 -3.56
C GLU A 75 -13.29 13.23 -4.10
N ASN A 76 -14.20 13.50 -3.18
CA ASN A 76 -15.57 13.87 -3.51
C ASN A 76 -16.13 14.84 -2.45
N PRO A 77 -16.47 16.09 -2.82
CA PRO A 77 -16.42 16.68 -4.16
C PRO A 77 -15.00 16.81 -4.74
N VAL A 78 -14.87 16.81 -6.07
CA VAL A 78 -13.61 17.07 -6.78
C VAL A 78 -13.57 18.48 -7.35
N SER A 79 -12.40 19.11 -7.32
CA SER A 79 -12.15 20.40 -7.93
C SER A 79 -11.32 20.23 -9.21
N ILE A 80 -11.77 20.80 -10.33
CA ILE A 80 -10.99 20.81 -11.59
C ILE A 80 -10.86 22.21 -12.17
N VAL A 81 -9.72 22.48 -12.80
CA VAL A 81 -9.45 23.73 -13.51
C VAL A 81 -9.81 23.57 -14.98
N MET A 82 -10.63 24.49 -15.49
CA MET A 82 -11.18 24.46 -16.84
C MET A 82 -10.23 25.15 -17.81
N ASN A 83 -9.19 24.43 -18.20
CA ASN A 83 -8.14 24.88 -19.14
C ASN A 83 -8.24 24.25 -20.54
N SER A 84 -9.23 23.39 -20.73
CA SER A 84 -9.58 22.64 -21.95
C SER A 84 -10.99 22.09 -21.75
N ASP A 85 -11.60 21.57 -22.82
CA ASP A 85 -12.78 20.71 -22.66
C ASP A 85 -12.43 19.53 -21.75
N LYS A 86 -13.36 19.18 -20.86
CA LYS A 86 -13.18 18.13 -19.85
C LYS A 86 -14.27 17.07 -19.96
N ASN A 87 -13.89 15.81 -19.81
CA ASN A 87 -14.78 14.67 -19.68
C ASN A 87 -14.43 13.88 -18.41
N LEU A 88 -15.36 13.84 -17.46
CA LEU A 88 -15.20 13.12 -16.21
C LEU A 88 -16.28 12.04 -16.08
N THR A 89 -15.89 10.86 -15.61
CA THR A 89 -16.82 9.78 -15.25
C THR A 89 -16.81 9.59 -13.74
N ALA A 90 -17.97 9.72 -13.10
CA ALA A 90 -18.18 9.27 -11.72
C ALA A 90 -18.42 7.76 -11.72
N ASN A 91 -17.59 7.01 -11.01
CA ASN A 91 -17.78 5.57 -10.85
C ASN A 91 -18.50 5.28 -9.54
N PHE A 92 -19.43 4.34 -9.58
CA PHE A 92 -20.15 3.85 -8.40
C PHE A 92 -20.15 2.33 -8.39
N VAL A 93 -20.01 1.75 -7.20
CA VAL A 93 -19.94 0.29 -6.99
C VAL A 93 -20.91 -0.15 -5.91
N ASP A 94 -21.27 -1.42 -5.93
CA ASP A 94 -21.97 -2.08 -4.82
C ASP A 94 -21.04 -2.31 -3.63
N GLU A 95 -21.64 -2.43 -2.43
CA GLU A 95 -20.88 -2.75 -1.21
C GLU A 95 -20.07 -4.05 -1.33
N THR A 96 -20.60 -5.01 -2.08
CA THR A 96 -19.97 -6.32 -2.34
C THR A 96 -18.73 -6.23 -3.22
N GLU A 97 -18.49 -5.09 -3.87
CA GLU A 97 -17.33 -4.86 -4.73
C GLU A 97 -16.19 -4.13 -4.00
N ILE A 98 -16.42 -3.73 -2.74
CA ILE A 98 -15.42 -3.00 -1.94
C ILE A 98 -14.23 -3.88 -1.60
N ILE A 99 -14.46 -5.17 -1.33
CA ILE A 99 -13.40 -6.16 -1.12
C ILE A 99 -13.20 -6.94 -2.41
N GLN A 100 -11.96 -7.04 -2.84
CA GLN A 100 -11.57 -7.67 -4.09
C GLN A 100 -10.57 -8.79 -3.82
N LEU A 101 -10.59 -9.80 -4.69
CA LEU A 101 -9.63 -10.89 -4.71
C LEU A 101 -8.49 -10.52 -5.65
N ALA A 102 -7.25 -10.59 -5.18
CA ALA A 102 -6.08 -10.39 -6.01
C ALA A 102 -5.91 -11.53 -7.03
N ASP A 103 -5.12 -11.28 -8.07
CA ASP A 103 -4.86 -12.24 -9.17
C ASP A 103 -4.25 -13.57 -8.69
N ASN A 104 -3.63 -13.59 -7.51
CA ASN A 104 -3.13 -14.82 -6.88
C ASN A 104 -4.24 -15.76 -6.38
N GLY A 105 -5.51 -15.32 -6.40
CA GLY A 105 -6.67 -16.10 -6.01
C GLY A 105 -6.84 -16.31 -4.50
N VAL A 106 -6.04 -15.65 -3.67
CA VAL A 106 -6.03 -15.85 -2.20
C VAL A 106 -6.11 -14.53 -1.44
N THR A 107 -5.32 -13.53 -1.82
CA THR A 107 -5.21 -12.26 -1.10
C THR A 107 -6.48 -11.42 -1.28
N LEU A 108 -7.01 -10.91 -0.18
CA LEU A 108 -8.13 -9.98 -0.17
C LEU A 108 -7.61 -8.58 0.11
N TYR A 109 -7.98 -7.63 -0.75
CA TYR A 109 -7.69 -6.20 -0.56
C TYR A 109 -8.99 -5.40 -0.67
N CYS A 110 -8.94 -4.11 -0.34
CA CYS A 110 -10.09 -3.22 -0.40
C CYS A 110 -9.84 -2.04 -1.33
N LEU A 111 -10.91 -1.54 -1.93
CA LEU A 111 -10.87 -0.28 -2.68
C LEU A 111 -10.50 0.90 -1.76
N PRO A 112 -9.86 1.97 -2.28
CA PRO A 112 -9.43 3.12 -1.48
C PRO A 112 -10.54 3.86 -0.73
N ILE A 113 -11.78 3.61 -1.10
CA ILE A 113 -13.00 4.19 -0.52
C ILE A 113 -13.46 3.46 0.75
N ALA A 114 -12.86 2.31 1.08
CA ALA A 114 -13.24 1.51 2.22
C ALA A 114 -12.82 2.20 3.53
N GLU A 115 -13.73 2.28 4.49
CA GLU A 115 -13.49 3.00 5.74
C GLU A 115 -12.94 2.08 6.84
N THR A 116 -11.86 2.49 7.49
CA THR A 116 -11.28 1.78 8.64
C THR A 116 -12.32 1.55 9.75
N GLY A 117 -12.34 0.32 10.28
CA GLY A 117 -13.26 -0.14 11.33
C GLY A 117 -14.63 -0.55 10.82
N LYS A 118 -14.97 -0.27 9.55
CA LYS A 118 -16.19 -0.80 8.92
C LYS A 118 -15.98 -2.24 8.46
N LYS A 119 -17.10 -2.96 8.36
CA LYS A 119 -17.13 -4.30 7.80
C LYS A 119 -17.84 -4.30 6.46
N TYR A 120 -17.29 -5.04 5.52
CA TYR A 120 -17.86 -5.22 4.18
C TYR A 120 -18.04 -6.71 3.87
N PRO A 121 -19.09 -7.07 3.10
CA PRO A 121 -19.36 -8.45 2.73
C PRO A 121 -18.40 -8.94 1.65
N TYR A 122 -17.94 -10.19 1.79
CA TYR A 122 -17.23 -10.92 0.74
C TYR A 122 -17.55 -12.42 0.87
N ASN A 123 -18.11 -13.00 -0.19
CA ASN A 123 -18.51 -14.42 -0.25
C ASN A 123 -19.37 -14.89 0.96
N GLY A 124 -20.31 -14.05 1.40
CA GLY A 124 -21.23 -14.37 2.50
C GLY A 124 -20.69 -14.13 3.91
N GLU A 125 -19.44 -13.69 4.05
CA GLU A 125 -18.81 -13.35 5.32
C GLU A 125 -18.53 -11.85 5.41
N MET A 126 -18.43 -11.31 6.62
CA MET A 126 -18.12 -9.91 6.86
C MET A 126 -16.65 -9.75 7.27
N TYR A 127 -15.90 -8.92 6.54
CA TYR A 127 -14.50 -8.63 6.85
C TYR A 127 -14.35 -7.19 7.33
N GLU A 128 -13.55 -6.98 8.36
CA GLU A 128 -13.26 -5.65 8.91
C GLU A 128 -12.06 -5.00 8.22
N ILE A 129 -12.20 -3.76 7.75
CA ILE A 129 -11.06 -2.97 7.28
C ILE A 129 -10.27 -2.50 8.50
N VAL A 130 -8.98 -2.83 8.56
CA VAL A 130 -8.16 -2.49 9.73
C VAL A 130 -7.01 -1.57 9.35
N ASP A 131 -6.69 -0.64 10.24
CA ASP A 131 -5.41 0.06 10.25
C ASP A 131 -4.43 -0.66 11.19
N SER A 132 -3.19 -0.15 11.28
CA SER A 132 -2.15 -0.72 12.15
C SER A 132 -2.57 -0.75 13.63
N ALA A 133 -3.26 0.28 14.13
CA ALA A 133 -3.66 0.37 15.53
C ALA A 133 -4.73 -0.68 15.87
N ARG A 134 -5.72 -0.83 15.00
CA ARG A 134 -6.78 -1.82 15.14
C ARG A 134 -6.24 -3.24 15.00
N LEU A 135 -5.39 -3.51 14.01
CA LEU A 135 -4.79 -4.83 13.84
C LEU A 135 -3.91 -5.21 15.04
N TYR A 136 -3.10 -4.27 15.55
CA TYR A 136 -2.30 -4.48 16.75
C TYR A 136 -3.18 -4.80 17.96
N TYR A 137 -4.28 -4.07 18.17
CA TYR A 137 -5.23 -4.36 19.24
C TYR A 137 -5.77 -5.80 19.13
N LEU A 138 -6.20 -6.21 17.94
CA LEU A 138 -6.73 -7.56 17.71
C LEU A 138 -5.68 -8.63 18.04
N ALA A 139 -4.45 -8.47 17.53
CA ALA A 139 -3.35 -9.39 17.78
C ALA A 139 -2.93 -9.43 19.27
N TYR A 140 -2.82 -8.27 19.92
CA TYR A 140 -2.36 -8.14 21.31
C TYR A 140 -3.33 -8.80 22.31
N TYR A 141 -4.64 -8.64 22.10
CA TYR A 141 -5.68 -9.23 22.95
C TYR A 141 -6.13 -10.63 22.49
N GLY A 142 -5.53 -11.17 21.42
CA GLY A 142 -5.82 -12.53 20.95
C GLY A 142 -7.19 -12.69 20.30
N HIS A 143 -7.70 -11.63 19.68
CA HIS A 143 -8.93 -11.68 18.89
C HIS A 143 -8.72 -12.44 17.57
N ASP A 144 -9.83 -12.80 16.93
CA ASP A 144 -9.83 -13.37 15.59
C ASP A 144 -9.37 -12.31 14.57
N VAL A 145 -8.38 -12.68 13.76
CA VAL A 145 -7.81 -11.86 12.69
C VAL A 145 -7.92 -12.54 11.31
N THR A 146 -8.73 -13.60 11.21
CA THR A 146 -8.96 -14.32 9.95
C THR A 146 -9.93 -13.59 9.01
N LYS A 147 -10.72 -12.64 9.54
CA LYS A 147 -11.73 -11.86 8.79
C LYS A 147 -11.45 -10.35 8.84
N VAL A 148 -10.21 -9.99 8.52
CA VAL A 148 -9.78 -8.58 8.40
C VAL A 148 -9.15 -8.33 7.04
N ILE A 149 -9.18 -7.08 6.58
CA ILE A 149 -8.53 -6.61 5.36
C ILE A 149 -7.41 -5.64 5.74
N THR A 150 -6.19 -5.94 5.29
CA THR A 150 -4.94 -5.28 5.73
C THR A 150 -4.33 -4.33 4.69
N THR A 151 -5.02 -4.05 3.58
CA THR A 151 -4.55 -3.25 2.43
C THR A 151 -3.78 -1.98 2.79
N ASN A 152 -4.24 -1.26 3.82
CA ASN A 152 -3.74 0.06 4.18
C ASN A 152 -2.57 0.02 5.18
N ILE A 153 -2.08 -1.17 5.56
CA ILE A 153 -1.04 -1.34 6.57
C ILE A 153 0.34 -1.29 5.92
N THR A 154 1.20 -0.44 6.46
CA THR A 154 2.59 -0.27 5.99
C THR A 154 3.63 -0.80 6.98
N ASN A 155 3.26 -1.03 8.24
CA ASN A 155 4.16 -1.52 9.28
C ASN A 155 3.47 -2.66 10.05
N MET A 156 4.15 -3.81 10.10
CA MET A 156 3.74 -5.00 10.87
C MET A 156 4.80 -5.42 11.90
N ASN A 157 5.67 -4.48 12.29
CA ASN A 157 6.71 -4.69 13.30
C ASN A 157 6.09 -5.25 14.58
N SER A 158 6.66 -6.35 15.08
CA SER A 158 6.29 -6.97 16.35
C SER A 158 4.81 -7.39 16.49
N LEU A 159 4.03 -7.48 15.39
CA LEU A 159 2.57 -7.67 15.47
C LEU A 159 2.16 -8.91 16.29
N PHE A 160 2.87 -10.03 16.11
CA PHE A 160 2.67 -11.28 16.85
C PHE A 160 3.86 -11.62 17.77
N LYS A 161 4.63 -10.61 18.17
CA LYS A 161 5.75 -10.79 19.11
C LYS A 161 5.28 -11.42 20.42
N ASP A 162 6.01 -12.45 20.85
CA ASP A 162 5.75 -13.26 22.05
C ASP A 162 4.37 -13.97 22.07
N ARG A 163 3.68 -14.05 20.93
CA ARG A 163 2.39 -14.77 20.82
C ARG A 163 2.62 -16.26 20.60
N ASN A 164 3.12 -16.94 21.64
CA ASN A 164 3.48 -18.36 21.58
C ASN A 164 2.44 -19.24 20.86
N PHE A 165 1.15 -19.08 21.17
CA PHE A 165 0.07 -19.92 20.64
C PHE A 165 -0.61 -19.37 19.37
N PHE A 166 -0.10 -18.28 18.79
CA PHE A 166 -0.69 -17.73 17.57
C PHE A 166 -0.51 -18.69 16.39
N ASN A 167 -1.61 -19.07 15.75
CA ASN A 167 -1.62 -19.95 14.58
C ASN A 167 -2.93 -19.78 13.77
N GLN A 168 -3.47 -18.56 13.72
CA GLN A 168 -4.67 -18.26 12.94
C GLN A 168 -4.32 -18.14 11.45
N ASP A 169 -5.28 -18.47 10.59
CA ASP A 169 -5.10 -18.36 9.15
C ASP A 169 -5.07 -16.89 8.71
N ILE A 170 -3.92 -16.46 8.20
CA ILE A 170 -3.64 -15.11 7.71
C ILE A 170 -3.21 -15.13 6.23
N SER A 171 -3.50 -16.22 5.53
CA SER A 171 -3.13 -16.41 4.12
C SER A 171 -3.76 -15.36 3.20
N THR A 172 -4.95 -14.87 3.55
CA THR A 172 -5.69 -13.88 2.75
C THR A 172 -5.23 -12.44 2.95
N TRP A 173 -4.30 -12.17 3.86
CA TRP A 173 -3.86 -10.81 4.13
C TRP A 173 -3.16 -10.18 2.91
N ASP A 174 -3.47 -8.92 2.66
CA ASP A 174 -2.71 -8.07 1.76
C ASP A 174 -1.58 -7.39 2.54
N VAL A 175 -0.34 -7.77 2.22
CA VAL A 175 0.88 -7.19 2.79
C VAL A 175 1.70 -6.41 1.75
N SER A 176 1.14 -6.17 0.56
CA SER A 176 1.84 -5.55 -0.58
C SER A 176 2.27 -4.09 -0.33
N ASN A 177 1.74 -3.46 0.72
CA ASN A 177 2.12 -2.10 1.15
C ASN A 177 3.04 -2.08 2.38
N VAL A 178 3.36 -3.23 2.97
CA VAL A 178 4.19 -3.34 4.16
C VAL A 178 5.66 -3.14 3.81
N THR A 179 6.35 -2.30 4.57
CA THR A 179 7.79 -2.03 4.44
C THR A 179 8.62 -2.57 5.60
N ASP A 180 7.99 -2.83 6.75
CA ASP A 180 8.66 -3.31 7.97
C ASP A 180 7.90 -4.51 8.59
N MET A 181 8.60 -5.64 8.68
CA MET A 181 8.15 -6.89 9.30
C MET A 181 9.09 -7.37 10.42
N GLU A 182 9.94 -6.48 10.94
CA GLU A 182 10.86 -6.81 12.03
C GLU A 182 10.08 -7.42 13.22
N LEU A 183 10.60 -8.52 13.79
CA LEU A 183 10.05 -9.22 14.95
C LEU A 183 8.59 -9.71 14.80
N MET A 184 7.98 -9.68 13.61
CA MET A 184 6.54 -9.94 13.43
C MET A 184 6.09 -11.26 14.08
N PHE A 185 6.85 -12.34 13.94
CA PHE A 185 6.59 -13.66 14.55
C PHE A 185 7.65 -14.05 15.60
N TYR A 186 8.35 -13.09 16.19
CA TYR A 186 9.34 -13.36 17.24
C TYR A 186 8.70 -14.13 18.39
N ARG A 187 9.22 -15.33 18.69
CA ARG A 187 8.71 -16.26 19.70
C ARG A 187 7.24 -16.68 19.49
N ALA A 188 6.71 -16.61 18.27
CA ALA A 188 5.44 -17.25 17.91
C ALA A 188 5.65 -18.76 17.68
N THR A 189 5.98 -19.48 18.76
CA THR A 189 6.48 -20.87 18.73
C THR A 189 5.60 -21.86 17.96
N TYR A 190 4.27 -21.70 18.00
CA TYR A 190 3.32 -22.58 17.31
C TYR A 190 2.93 -22.13 15.89
N PHE A 191 3.37 -20.96 15.44
CA PHE A 191 2.97 -20.42 14.14
C PHE A 191 3.54 -21.27 13.00
N ASN A 192 2.66 -21.78 12.14
CA ASN A 192 3.03 -22.55 10.95
C ASN A 192 1.91 -22.49 9.89
N LYS A 193 1.30 -21.31 9.69
CA LYS A 193 0.28 -21.10 8.66
C LYS A 193 0.89 -20.63 7.35
N ASP A 194 0.26 -21.06 6.27
CA ASP A 194 0.67 -20.74 4.90
C ASP A 194 0.62 -19.23 4.67
N ILE A 195 1.76 -18.68 4.27
CA ILE A 195 2.00 -17.27 3.92
C ILE A 195 2.75 -17.18 2.57
N SER A 196 2.71 -18.25 1.78
CA SER A 196 3.43 -18.38 0.51
C SER A 196 2.99 -17.37 -0.55
N ASN A 197 1.75 -16.88 -0.45
CA ASN A 197 1.15 -15.92 -1.39
C ASN A 197 1.35 -14.45 -1.02
N TRP A 198 2.02 -14.17 0.10
CA TRP A 198 2.30 -12.80 0.52
C TRP A 198 3.24 -12.10 -0.47
N ASP A 199 2.82 -10.94 -0.96
CA ASP A 199 3.67 -10.02 -1.71
C ASP A 199 4.51 -9.19 -0.73
N VAL A 200 5.73 -9.63 -0.49
CA VAL A 200 6.71 -8.95 0.39
C VAL A 200 7.67 -8.04 -0.39
N SER A 201 7.39 -7.75 -1.67
CA SER A 201 8.31 -7.03 -2.57
C SER A 201 8.68 -5.61 -2.09
N LYS A 202 7.87 -4.98 -1.23
CA LYS A 202 8.16 -3.65 -0.65
C LYS A 202 8.85 -3.71 0.72
N VAL A 203 9.00 -4.90 1.32
CA VAL A 203 9.58 -5.04 2.65
C VAL A 203 11.08 -4.76 2.60
N THR A 204 11.55 -3.89 3.49
CA THR A 204 12.97 -3.54 3.64
C THR A 204 13.60 -4.13 4.89
N ASN A 205 12.80 -4.43 5.93
CA ASN A 205 13.29 -4.98 7.19
C ASN A 205 12.54 -6.28 7.56
N MET A 206 13.29 -7.38 7.71
CA MET A 206 12.81 -8.68 8.17
C MET A 206 13.60 -9.20 9.39
N GLY A 207 14.31 -8.30 10.09
CA GLY A 207 15.11 -8.62 11.27
C GLY A 207 14.30 -9.40 12.30
N SER A 208 14.84 -10.54 12.75
CA SER A 208 14.25 -11.42 13.76
C SER A 208 12.80 -11.87 13.49
N MET A 209 12.30 -11.78 12.25
CA MET A 209 10.88 -12.02 11.93
C MET A 209 10.40 -13.38 12.42
N PHE A 210 11.18 -14.45 12.24
CA PHE A 210 10.87 -15.82 12.69
C PHE A 210 11.80 -16.32 13.80
N HIS A 211 12.50 -15.42 14.49
CA HIS A 211 13.39 -15.82 15.58
C HIS A 211 12.57 -16.49 16.69
N TRP A 212 12.93 -17.72 17.07
CA TRP A 212 12.18 -18.60 17.97
C TRP A 212 10.79 -19.04 17.50
N ALA A 213 10.44 -18.87 16.22
CA ALA A 213 9.25 -19.49 15.64
C ALA A 213 9.51 -20.98 15.38
N GLN A 214 9.62 -21.77 16.46
CA GLN A 214 10.17 -23.13 16.44
C GLN A 214 9.49 -24.08 15.45
N ASN A 215 8.17 -23.95 15.25
CA ASN A 215 7.40 -24.82 14.34
C ASN A 215 7.29 -24.30 12.90
N PHE A 216 7.75 -23.07 12.62
CA PHE A 216 7.58 -22.47 11.30
C PHE A 216 8.39 -23.23 10.25
N ASN A 217 7.72 -23.75 9.22
CA ASN A 217 8.34 -24.45 8.10
C ASN A 217 7.49 -24.36 6.81
N GLN A 218 6.85 -23.22 6.58
CA GLN A 218 6.05 -22.99 5.37
C GLN A 218 6.91 -22.51 4.20
N ASP A 219 6.52 -22.91 2.99
CA ASP A 219 7.23 -22.53 1.76
C ASP A 219 7.13 -21.02 1.53
N ILE A 220 8.28 -20.36 1.56
CA ILE A 220 8.46 -18.92 1.28
C ILE A 220 9.44 -18.72 0.11
N SER A 221 9.66 -19.76 -0.69
CA SER A 221 10.61 -19.74 -1.82
C SER A 221 10.24 -18.70 -2.89
N LYS A 222 8.96 -18.34 -2.99
CA LYS A 222 8.42 -17.39 -3.98
C LYS A 222 8.46 -15.93 -3.53
N TRP A 223 8.84 -15.64 -2.30
CA TRP A 223 8.93 -14.28 -1.81
C TRP A 223 9.99 -13.48 -2.57
N ASP A 224 9.61 -12.30 -3.06
CA ASP A 224 10.55 -11.32 -3.59
C ASP A 224 11.15 -10.52 -2.43
N VAL A 225 12.34 -10.92 -2.00
CA VAL A 225 13.10 -10.26 -0.92
C VAL A 225 14.14 -9.27 -1.45
N SER A 226 14.07 -8.88 -2.73
CA SER A 226 15.11 -8.06 -3.39
C SER A 226 15.25 -6.62 -2.86
N ASN A 227 14.31 -6.17 -2.02
CA ASN A 227 14.36 -4.88 -1.32
C ASN A 227 14.76 -4.98 0.15
N VAL A 228 14.91 -6.18 0.70
CA VAL A 228 15.28 -6.38 2.11
C VAL A 228 16.75 -6.02 2.32
N THR A 229 17.01 -5.21 3.34
CA THR A 229 18.37 -4.83 3.76
C THR A 229 18.80 -5.50 5.08
N ASP A 230 17.85 -5.85 5.94
CA ASP A 230 18.10 -6.48 7.25
C ASP A 230 17.39 -7.84 7.35
N MET A 231 18.18 -8.91 7.51
CA MET A 231 17.73 -10.27 7.81
C MET A 231 18.41 -10.82 9.08
N SER A 232 18.89 -9.94 9.95
CA SER A 232 19.55 -10.29 11.20
C SER A 232 18.66 -11.20 12.04
N VAL A 233 19.19 -12.35 12.45
CA VAL A 233 18.52 -13.35 13.30
C VAL A 233 17.17 -13.85 12.74
N MET A 234 16.85 -13.64 11.46
CA MET A 234 15.52 -13.89 10.88
C MET A 234 14.99 -15.31 11.19
N PHE A 235 15.84 -16.33 11.07
CA PHE A 235 15.52 -17.74 11.36
C PHE A 235 16.28 -18.29 12.57
N GLY A 236 16.83 -17.42 13.43
CA GLY A 236 17.51 -17.85 14.64
C GLY A 236 16.56 -18.72 15.48
N ARG A 237 16.96 -19.94 15.85
CA ARG A 237 16.12 -20.89 16.61
C ARG A 237 14.77 -21.22 15.98
N ALA A 238 14.59 -21.00 14.67
CA ALA A 238 13.47 -21.56 13.90
C ALA A 238 13.77 -23.05 13.64
N GLU A 239 13.63 -23.88 14.68
CA GLU A 239 14.16 -25.25 14.71
C GLU A 239 13.58 -26.16 13.62
N ALA A 240 12.34 -25.94 13.18
CA ALA A 240 11.70 -26.72 12.13
C ALA A 240 12.05 -26.25 10.71
N PHE A 241 12.54 -25.03 10.53
CA PHE A 241 12.66 -24.39 9.21
C PHE A 241 13.72 -25.07 8.35
N ASN A 242 13.31 -25.54 7.17
CA ASN A 242 14.19 -26.16 6.17
C ASN A 242 13.65 -26.00 4.73
N GLN A 243 13.01 -24.86 4.43
CA GLN A 243 12.47 -24.61 3.09
C GLN A 243 13.54 -24.08 2.14
N ASN A 244 13.39 -24.42 0.85
CA ASN A 244 14.36 -24.02 -0.16
C ASN A 244 14.21 -22.53 -0.50
N ILE A 245 15.15 -21.72 -0.03
CA ILE A 245 15.25 -20.28 -0.28
C ILE A 245 16.45 -19.93 -1.18
N SER A 246 17.01 -20.90 -1.91
CA SER A 246 18.18 -20.67 -2.78
C SER A 246 17.91 -19.68 -3.91
N GLY A 247 16.64 -19.46 -4.26
CA GLY A 247 16.20 -18.54 -5.32
C GLY A 247 16.03 -17.09 -4.87
N TRP A 248 16.17 -16.79 -3.58
CA TRP A 248 16.06 -15.42 -3.07
C TRP A 248 17.16 -14.52 -3.60
N ASN A 249 16.79 -13.31 -4.03
CA ASN A 249 17.72 -12.25 -4.34
C ASN A 249 18.06 -11.48 -3.06
N VAL A 250 19.24 -11.74 -2.49
CA VAL A 250 19.72 -11.12 -1.25
C VAL A 250 20.80 -10.05 -1.49
N SER A 251 20.95 -9.56 -2.72
CA SER A 251 22.06 -8.66 -3.11
C SER A 251 22.04 -7.29 -2.42
N LYS A 252 20.94 -6.92 -1.74
CA LYS A 252 20.81 -5.68 -0.96
C LYS A 252 20.95 -5.88 0.55
N VAL A 253 21.01 -7.12 1.02
CA VAL A 253 21.11 -7.42 2.45
C VAL A 253 22.48 -7.02 2.95
N THR A 254 22.51 -6.20 4.00
CA THR A 254 23.74 -5.74 4.66
C THR A 254 23.98 -6.44 6.00
N ASP A 255 22.90 -6.94 6.63
CA ASP A 255 22.93 -7.62 7.93
C ASP A 255 22.29 -9.02 7.85
N MET A 256 23.10 -10.04 8.12
CA MET A 256 22.73 -11.44 8.29
C MET A 256 23.26 -12.00 9.63
N PHE A 257 23.50 -11.15 10.63
CA PHE A 257 23.98 -11.55 11.94
C PHE A 257 23.12 -12.68 12.50
N THR A 258 23.73 -13.84 12.81
CA THR A 258 23.01 -14.98 13.40
C THR A 258 21.75 -15.42 12.62
N MET A 259 21.64 -15.17 11.31
CA MET A 259 20.43 -15.42 10.51
C MET A 259 19.85 -16.84 10.71
N PHE A 260 20.71 -17.86 10.78
CA PHE A 260 20.35 -19.28 10.99
C PHE A 260 20.90 -19.84 12.31
N GLY A 261 21.30 -18.99 13.26
CA GLY A 261 21.85 -19.47 14.54
C GLY A 261 20.87 -20.41 15.24
N TYR A 262 21.30 -21.62 15.60
CA TYR A 262 20.46 -22.66 16.21
C TYR A 262 19.26 -23.14 15.35
N ALA A 263 19.24 -22.90 14.03
CA ALA A 263 18.20 -23.43 13.14
C ALA A 263 18.43 -24.92 12.83
N VAL A 264 18.28 -25.79 13.83
CA VAL A 264 18.89 -27.13 13.85
C VAL A 264 18.56 -28.05 12.66
N LYS A 265 17.43 -27.88 11.97
CA LYS A 265 17.06 -28.68 10.78
C LYS A 265 17.47 -28.05 9.44
N PHE A 266 17.90 -26.80 9.42
CA PHE A 266 18.19 -26.09 8.18
C PHE A 266 19.36 -26.75 7.43
N ASN A 267 19.13 -27.09 6.16
CA ASN A 267 20.12 -27.71 5.30
C ASN A 267 19.79 -27.44 3.82
N GLN A 268 20.04 -26.21 3.37
CA GLN A 268 19.82 -25.79 1.98
C GLN A 268 21.13 -25.35 1.31
N ASN A 269 21.21 -25.48 -0.02
CA ASN A 269 22.33 -24.96 -0.79
C ASN A 269 22.09 -23.48 -1.10
N LEU A 270 22.89 -22.61 -0.49
CA LEU A 270 22.80 -21.16 -0.64
C LEU A 270 24.07 -20.57 -1.28
N SER A 271 24.89 -21.41 -1.94
CA SER A 271 26.14 -20.95 -2.56
C SER A 271 25.95 -20.00 -3.74
N SER A 272 24.73 -19.88 -4.28
CA SER A 272 24.37 -18.97 -5.36
C SER A 272 23.97 -17.57 -4.90
N TRP A 273 23.81 -17.34 -3.60
CA TRP A 273 23.45 -16.02 -3.08
C TRP A 273 24.58 -15.01 -3.31
N ASP A 274 24.23 -13.87 -3.91
CA ASP A 274 25.07 -12.68 -3.95
C ASP A 274 25.04 -12.00 -2.57
N VAL A 275 26.15 -12.08 -1.86
CA VAL A 275 26.30 -11.57 -0.48
C VAL A 275 27.38 -10.48 -0.39
N ASP A 276 27.73 -9.85 -1.50
CA ASP A 276 28.82 -8.86 -1.56
C ASP A 276 28.54 -7.61 -0.69
N GLN A 277 27.28 -7.31 -0.42
CA GLN A 277 26.87 -6.19 0.44
C GLN A 277 26.80 -6.57 1.94
N VAL A 278 26.91 -7.85 2.29
CA VAL A 278 26.77 -8.30 3.67
C VAL A 278 28.01 -7.92 4.48
N SER A 279 27.82 -7.03 5.44
CA SER A 279 28.89 -6.51 6.31
C SER A 279 28.81 -7.06 7.74
N LEU A 280 27.62 -7.42 8.21
CA LEU A 280 27.41 -8.07 9.50
C LEU A 280 26.87 -9.49 9.31
N CYS A 281 27.70 -10.50 9.56
CA CYS A 281 27.30 -11.90 9.44
C CYS A 281 27.97 -12.82 10.46
N LEU A 282 28.43 -12.24 11.58
CA LEU A 282 28.95 -13.02 12.69
C LEU A 282 27.88 -14.02 13.16
N LEU A 283 28.35 -15.22 13.47
CA LEU A 283 27.52 -16.33 13.95
C LEU A 283 26.39 -16.75 12.98
N PHE A 284 26.47 -16.40 11.69
CA PHE A 284 25.46 -16.65 10.64
C PHE A 284 24.71 -17.98 10.78
N ALA A 285 25.42 -19.07 11.05
CA ALA A 285 24.85 -20.41 11.21
C ALA A 285 25.40 -21.18 12.42
N THR A 286 25.77 -20.49 13.51
CA THR A 286 26.30 -21.16 14.71
C THR A 286 25.27 -22.15 15.29
N TYR A 287 25.71 -23.32 15.74
CA TYR A 287 24.83 -24.39 16.27
C TYR A 287 23.77 -24.90 15.28
N THR A 288 24.13 -25.03 14.00
CA THR A 288 23.27 -25.59 12.94
C THR A 288 23.80 -26.95 12.46
N PRO A 289 23.67 -28.03 13.25
CA PRO A 289 24.38 -29.30 13.02
C PRO A 289 23.95 -30.04 11.75
N SER A 290 22.73 -29.83 11.25
CA SER A 290 22.24 -30.50 10.04
C SER A 290 22.75 -29.87 8.73
N TRP A 291 23.34 -28.67 8.78
CA TRP A 291 23.68 -27.92 7.57
C TRP A 291 24.99 -28.41 6.93
N THR A 292 24.83 -29.33 5.99
CA THR A 292 25.90 -29.98 5.22
C THR A 292 26.04 -29.43 3.80
N LEU A 293 24.97 -28.86 3.23
CA LEU A 293 24.99 -28.24 1.91
C LEU A 293 25.83 -26.95 1.86
N PRO A 294 26.29 -26.53 0.66
CA PRO A 294 27.13 -25.35 0.50
C PRO A 294 26.46 -24.07 1.03
N LYS A 295 27.24 -23.31 1.80
CA LYS A 295 26.88 -22.02 2.40
C LYS A 295 27.27 -20.87 1.45
N PRO A 296 26.69 -19.65 1.61
CA PRO A 296 27.13 -18.48 0.86
C PRO A 296 28.56 -18.10 1.26
N ARG A 297 29.28 -17.44 0.36
CA ARG A 297 30.67 -17.00 0.59
C ARG A 297 30.69 -15.65 1.30
N LEU A 298 30.43 -15.67 2.61
CA LEU A 298 30.43 -14.48 3.45
C LEU A 298 31.86 -13.99 3.77
N SER A 299 32.07 -12.68 3.76
CA SER A 299 33.39 -12.04 3.96
C SER A 299 33.53 -11.22 5.25
N CYS A 300 32.59 -11.31 6.20
CA CYS A 300 32.62 -10.46 7.39
C CYS A 300 33.84 -10.79 8.27
N THR A 301 34.60 -9.75 8.62
CA THR A 301 35.70 -9.83 9.57
C THR A 301 35.16 -9.89 11.00
N GLN A 302 35.74 -10.76 11.83
CA GLN A 302 35.50 -10.79 13.29
C GLN A 302 35.96 -9.51 13.98
#